data_AF-A0A349M3N5-F1
#
_entry.id   AF-A0A349M3N5-F1
#
_cell.length_a   1.000
_cell.length_b   1.000
_cell.length_c   1.000
_cell.angle_alpha   90.00
_cell.angle_beta   90.00
_cell.angle_gamma   90.00
#
_symmetry.space_group_name_H-M   'P 1'
#
loop_
_entity.id
_entity.type
_entity.pdbx_description
1 polymer ?
#
loop_
_entity_poly.entity_id
_entity_poly.type
_entity_poly.pdbx_seq_one_letter_code
_entity_poly.pdbx_strand_id
1 'polypeptide(L)'
;LADRKRMMNEHIRVGLTYPTVSLNTTYSFGLDDQEFVVAFETDNISDFLDLVQELRETEASSFTLRDTPMFTCVAQPLAEILEAIGA
;
A
#
# COMPACT_ATOMS: atom_id res chain seq x y z
N LEU A 1 14.95 -12.61 -14.00
CA LEU A 1 15.32 -11.26 -13.53
C LEU A 1 14.81 -10.16 -14.47
N ALA A 2 15.00 -10.28 -15.78
CA ALA A 2 14.48 -9.32 -16.77
C ALA A 2 12.96 -9.15 -16.67
N ASP A 3 12.20 -10.26 -16.60
CA ASP A 3 10.74 -10.22 -16.51
C ASP A 3 10.27 -9.55 -15.22
N ARG A 4 10.86 -9.89 -14.06
CA ARG A 4 10.57 -9.22 -12.78
C ARG A 4 10.77 -7.71 -12.89
N LYS A 5 11.88 -7.27 -13.49
CA LYS A 5 12.16 -5.83 -13.66
C LYS A 5 11.13 -5.18 -14.58
N ARG A 6 10.73 -5.83 -15.67
CA ARG A 6 9.69 -5.34 -16.59
C ARG A 6 8.36 -5.15 -15.85
N MET A 7 7.88 -6.18 -15.14
CA MET A 7 6.64 -6.13 -14.37
C MET A 7 6.67 -5.03 -13.30
N MET A 8 7.79 -4.90 -12.57
CA MET A 8 7.92 -3.84 -11.57
C MET A 8 7.96 -2.44 -12.20
N ASN A 9 8.58 -2.27 -13.36
CA ASN A 9 8.58 -0.97 -14.05
C ASN A 9 7.17 -0.56 -14.49
N GLU A 10 6.34 -1.51 -14.91
CA GLU A 10 4.93 -1.28 -15.23
C GLU A 10 4.15 -0.90 -13.97
N HIS A 11 4.28 -1.68 -12.90
CA HIS A 11 3.66 -1.39 -11.60
C HIS A 11 4.04 -0.02 -11.05
N ILE A 12 5.33 0.35 -11.13
CA ILE A 12 5.82 1.68 -10.72
C ILE A 12 5.23 2.78 -11.60
N ARG A 13 5.06 2.55 -12.90
CA ARG A 13 4.48 3.54 -13.82
C ARG A 13 3.05 3.89 -13.42
N VAL A 14 2.25 2.88 -13.06
CA VAL A 14 0.90 3.08 -12.52
C VAL A 14 0.98 3.85 -11.20
N GLY A 15 1.86 3.46 -10.26
CA GLY A 15 2.03 4.21 -9.02
C GLY A 15 2.36 5.69 -9.21
N LEU A 16 3.17 6.03 -10.23
CA LEU A 16 3.57 7.41 -10.53
C LEU A 16 2.45 8.29 -11.11
N THR A 17 1.30 7.73 -11.53
CA THR A 17 0.16 8.54 -11.98
C THR A 17 -0.64 9.12 -10.81
N TYR A 18 -0.39 8.67 -9.57
CA TYR A 18 -1.07 9.10 -8.34
C TYR A 18 -0.10 9.82 -7.39
N PRO A 19 0.37 11.04 -7.71
CA PRO A 19 1.39 11.74 -6.93
C PRO A 19 0.90 12.20 -5.54
N THR A 20 -0.41 12.19 -5.30
CA THR A 20 -1.05 12.49 -4.01
C THR A 20 -0.96 11.34 -3.00
N VAL A 21 -0.51 10.17 -3.45
CA VAL A 21 -0.36 8.98 -2.62
C VAL A 21 1.12 8.71 -2.38
N SER A 22 1.57 8.88 -1.14
CA SER A 22 2.92 8.50 -0.73
C SER A 22 2.95 7.01 -0.40
N LEU A 23 3.93 6.30 -0.96
CA LEU A 23 4.07 4.85 -0.81
C LEU A 23 5.33 4.53 0.01
N ASN A 24 5.15 3.69 1.03
CA ASN A 24 6.22 3.07 1.79
C ASN A 24 6.15 1.55 1.61
N THR A 25 7.22 0.94 1.08
CA THR A 25 7.30 -0.51 0.88
C THR A 25 8.59 -1.03 1.48
N THR A 26 8.48 -1.90 2.48
CA THR A 26 9.63 -2.44 3.22
C THR A 26 9.51 -3.95 3.37
N TYR A 27 10.64 -4.64 3.42
CA TYR A 27 10.70 -6.07 3.68
C TYR A 27 10.57 -6.38 5.18
N SER A 28 9.86 -7.46 5.51
CA SER A 28 9.66 -7.93 6.89
C SER A 28 10.21 -9.35 7.14
N PHE A 29 11.11 -9.84 6.29
CA PHE A 29 11.72 -11.17 6.45
C PHE A 29 12.41 -11.33 7.80
N GLY A 30 12.02 -12.37 8.55
CA GLY A 30 12.56 -12.66 9.88
C GLY A 30 12.02 -11.76 11.00
N LEU A 31 11.14 -10.80 10.67
CA LEU A 31 10.43 -9.96 11.64
C LEU A 31 8.98 -10.40 11.83
N ASP A 32 8.32 -10.84 10.75
CA ASP A 32 6.89 -11.20 10.75
C ASP A 32 6.57 -12.24 9.65
N ASP A 33 5.32 -12.69 9.60
CA ASP A 33 4.86 -13.78 8.71
C ASP A 33 4.75 -13.37 7.23
N GLN A 34 4.54 -12.08 6.94
CA GLN A 34 4.48 -11.53 5.59
C GLN A 34 5.87 -11.15 5.05
N GLU A 35 6.02 -11.15 3.73
CA GLU A 35 7.26 -10.76 3.05
C GLU A 35 7.48 -9.24 3.02
N PHE A 36 6.38 -8.49 2.93
CA PHE A 36 6.36 -7.03 2.81
C PHE A 36 5.37 -6.41 3.78
N VAL A 37 5.74 -5.23 4.29
CA VAL A 37 4.80 -4.26 4.86
C VAL A 37 4.70 -3.10 3.89
N VAL A 38 3.46 -2.78 3.52
CA VAL A 38 3.14 -1.69 2.59
C VAL A 38 2.23 -0.70 3.30
N ALA A 39 2.60 0.58 3.25
CA ALA A 39 1.81 1.67 3.80
C ALA A 39 1.63 2.76 2.75
N PHE A 40 0.38 3.20 2.57
CA PHE A 40 0.01 4.29 1.69
C PHE A 40 -0.50 5.45 2.53
N GLU A 41 -0.03 6.66 2.23
CA GLU A 41 -0.42 7.88 2.93
C GLU A 41 -1.00 8.86 1.90
N THR A 42 -2.19 9.37 2.17
CA THR A 42 -2.85 10.35 1.31
C THR A 42 -3.91 11.13 2.08
N ASP A 43 -4.13 12.39 1.69
CA ASP A 43 -5.24 13.21 2.20
C ASP A 43 -6.56 12.91 1.47
N ASN A 44 -6.53 12.13 0.36
CA ASN A 44 -7.71 11.77 -0.41
C ASN A 44 -7.82 10.25 -0.59
N ILE A 45 -8.71 9.62 0.19
CA ILE A 45 -8.91 8.17 0.17
C ILE A 45 -9.39 7.62 -1.19
N SER A 46 -10.04 8.46 -2.01
CA SER A 46 -10.50 8.05 -3.35
C SER A 46 -9.32 7.73 -4.26
N ASP A 47 -8.24 8.53 -4.17
CA ASP A 47 -7.03 8.31 -4.98
C ASP A 47 -6.35 7.00 -4.62
N PHE A 48 -6.39 6.59 -3.34
CA PHE A 48 -5.91 5.27 -2.91
C PHE A 48 -6.75 4.13 -3.50
N LEU A 49 -8.08 4.27 -3.49
CA LEU A 49 -8.97 3.26 -4.06
C LEU A 49 -8.71 3.07 -5.56
N ASP A 50 -8.64 4.17 -6.31
CA ASP A 50 -8.39 4.17 -7.75
C ASP A 50 -7.01 3.58 -8.06
N LEU A 51 -5.97 4.00 -7.33
CA LEU A 51 -4.62 3.45 -7.45
C LEU A 51 -4.61 1.93 -7.25
N VAL A 52 -5.17 1.43 -6.14
CA VAL A 52 -5.14 -0.02 -5.85
C VAL A 52 -5.95 -0.79 -6.88
N GLN A 53 -7.08 -0.24 -7.36
CA GLN A 53 -7.86 -0.85 -8.43
C GLN A 53 -7.04 -1.00 -9.71
N GLU A 54 -6.34 0.04 -10.16
CA GLU A 54 -5.52 0.00 -11.38
C GLU A 54 -4.31 -0.94 -11.20
N LEU A 55 -3.70 -0.97 -10.01
CA LEU A 55 -2.61 -1.90 -9.71
C LEU A 55 -3.05 -3.37 -9.84
N ARG A 56 -4.32 -3.72 -9.60
CA ARG A 56 -4.85 -5.08 -9.81
C ARG A 56 -4.73 -5.55 -11.25
N GLU A 57 -4.74 -4.64 -12.21
CA GLU A 57 -4.68 -4.96 -13.64
C GLU A 57 -3.24 -5.22 -14.12
N THR A 58 -2.24 -4.85 -13.32
CA THR A 58 -0.82 -5.08 -13.65
C THR A 58 -0.45 -6.56 -13.55
N GLU A 59 0.48 -7.01 -14.41
CA GLU A 59 0.96 -8.41 -14.42
C GLU A 59 1.54 -8.84 -13.06
N ALA A 60 2.13 -7.90 -12.32
CA ALA A 60 2.69 -8.14 -10.98
C ALA A 60 1.66 -8.69 -9.98
N SER A 61 0.39 -8.29 -10.11
CA SER A 61 -0.70 -8.74 -9.21
C SER A 61 -0.98 -10.24 -9.30
N SER A 62 -0.65 -10.88 -10.43
CA SER A 62 -0.76 -12.35 -10.56
C SER A 62 0.24 -13.12 -9.69
N PHE A 63 1.24 -12.43 -9.14
CA PHE A 63 2.26 -12.99 -8.25
C PHE A 63 2.04 -12.65 -6.78
N THR A 64 0.88 -12.09 -6.43
CA THR A 64 0.50 -11.82 -5.04
C THR A 64 -0.22 -13.02 -4.44
N LEU A 65 0.40 -13.67 -3.45
CA LEU A 65 -0.22 -14.80 -2.74
C LEU A 65 -1.25 -14.33 -1.70
N ARG A 66 -0.92 -13.28 -0.94
CA ARG A 66 -1.77 -12.71 0.12
C ARG A 66 -1.43 -11.22 0.31
N ASP A 67 -2.46 -10.40 0.44
CA ASP A 67 -2.39 -8.94 0.66
C ASP A 67 -3.30 -8.47 1.80
N THR A 68 -3.70 -9.40 2.67
CA THR A 68 -4.57 -9.17 3.84
C THR A 68 -3.83 -9.47 5.14
N PRO A 69 -4.24 -8.85 6.26
CA PRO A 69 -5.32 -7.86 6.40
C PRO A 69 -4.94 -6.46 5.88
N MET A 70 -5.96 -5.67 5.52
CA MET A 70 -5.81 -4.25 5.22
C MET A 70 -6.40 -3.42 6.35
N PHE A 71 -5.67 -2.40 6.79
CA PHE A 71 -6.12 -1.44 7.80
C PHE A 71 -6.20 -0.05 7.18
N THR A 72 -7.40 0.51 7.12
CA THR A 72 -7.63 1.90 6.69
C THR A 72 -7.87 2.75 7.93
N CYS A 73 -7.04 3.77 8.11
CA CYS A 73 -7.02 4.59 9.31
C CYS A 73 -7.05 6.08 8.94
N VAL A 74 -7.50 6.92 9.88
CA VAL A 74 -7.37 8.38 9.81
C VAL A 74 -6.25 8.79 10.75
N ALA A 75 -5.29 9.57 10.26
CA ALA A 75 -4.24 10.12 11.10
C ALA A 75 -4.83 11.18 12.04
N GLN A 76 -4.62 11.01 13.35
CA GLN A 76 -5.14 11.92 14.38
C GLN A 76 -4.08 12.19 15.45
N PRO A 77 -4.15 13.34 16.15
CA PRO A 77 -3.38 13.57 17.36
C PRO A 77 -3.66 12.51 18.43
N LEU A 78 -2.65 12.16 19.23
CA LEU A 78 -2.76 11.13 20.27
C LEU A 78 -3.94 11.34 21.23
N ALA A 79 -4.22 12.60 21.61
CA ALA A 79 -5.32 12.92 22.51
C ALA A 79 -6.69 12.51 21.93
N GLU A 80 -6.92 12.77 20.64
CA GLU A 80 -8.18 12.39 19.96
C GLU A 80 -8.31 10.87 19.84
N ILE A 81 -7.20 10.18 19.60
CA ILE A 81 -7.18 8.71 19.53
C ILE A 81 -7.56 8.12 20.90
N LEU A 82 -7.01 8.66 22.00
CA LEU A 82 -7.32 8.21 23.36
C LEU A 82 -8.80 8.44 23.70
N GLU A 83 -9.34 9.61 23.34
CA GLU A 83 -10.77 9.90 23.50
C GLU A 83 -11.65 8.93 22.70
N ALA A 84 -11.29 8.63 21.45
CA ALA A 84 -12.04 7.72 20.58
C ALA A 84 -12.12 6.28 21.10
N ILE A 85 -11.10 5.81 21.84
CA ILE A 85 -11.10 4.48 22.48
C ILE A 85 -11.70 4.48 23.90
N GLY A 86 -12.18 5.64 24.39
CA GLY A 86 -12.88 5.78 25.67
C GLY A 86 -11.96 5.86 26.90
N ALA A 87 -10.73 6.33 26.73
CA ALA A 87 -9.79 6.58 27.83
C ALA A 87 -10.09 7.86 28.61
#